data_AF-A0A2E0QVZ8-F1
#
_entry.id   AF-A0A2E0QVZ8-F1
#
_cell.length_a   1.000
_cell.length_b   1.000
_cell.length_c   1.000
_cell.angle_alpha   90.00
_cell.angle_beta   90.00
_cell.angle_gamma   90.00
#
_symmetry.space_group_name_H-M   'P 1'
#
loop_
_entity.id
_entity.type
_entity.pdbx_description
1 polymer ?
#
loop_
_entity_poly.entity_id
_entity_poly.type
_entity_poly.pdbx_seq_one_letter_code
_entity_poly.pdbx_strand_id
1 'polypeptide(L)' 'MRTPNVQRNNQVRAAFVARGTSFHAWCKSKGLDPHNARKAVLGTWSGPKASAILRQIDEEIRSAP' A
#
# COMPACT_ATOMS: atom_id res chain seq x y z
N MET A 1 6.90 11.14 -17.90
CA MET A 1 6.88 11.32 -16.44
C MET A 1 6.01 10.22 -15.81
N ARG A 2 6.46 9.53 -14.77
CA ARG A 2 5.56 8.65 -13.99
C ARG A 2 4.69 9.54 -13.10
N THR A 3 3.39 9.25 -13.00
CA THR A 3 2.51 9.97 -12.07
C THR A 3 2.94 9.70 -10.62
N PRO A 4 2.83 10.67 -9.70
CA PRO A 4 3.28 10.51 -8.31
C PRO A 4 2.71 9.26 -7.63
N ASN A 5 1.45 8.93 -7.91
CA ASN A 5 0.76 7.77 -7.33
C ASN A 5 1.31 6.43 -7.84
N VAL A 6 1.78 6.36 -9.09
CA VAL A 6 2.45 5.17 -9.63
C VAL A 6 3.80 4.96 -8.95
N GLN A 7 4.53 6.06 -8.69
CA GLN A 7 5.80 5.98 -7.96
C GLN A 7 5.58 5.50 -6.53
N ARG A 8 4.58 6.05 -5.83
CA ARG A 8 4.20 5.59 -4.48
C ARG A 8 3.82 4.10 -4.46
N ASN A 9 3.02 3.64 -5.44
CA ASN A 9 2.66 2.22 -5.56
C ASN A 9 3.90 1.32 -5.71
N ASN A 10 4.90 1.76 -6.46
CA ASN A 10 6.13 0.99 -6.62
C ASN A 10 6.97 0.98 -5.34
N GLN A 11 7.06 2.09 -4.61
CA GLN A 11 7.75 2.16 -3.31
C GLN A 11 7.10 1.22 -2.28
N VAL A 12 5.76 1.24 -2.18
CA VAL A 12 5.01 0.33 -1.30
C VAL A 12 5.36 -1.12 -1.62
N ARG A 13 5.27 -1.52 -2.90
CA ARG A 13 5.59 -2.89 -3.31
C ARG A 13 7.03 -3.27 -3.01
N ALA A 14 7.99 -2.37 -3.29
CA ALA A 14 9.40 -2.60 -3.04
C ALA A 14 9.69 -2.82 -1.55
N ALA A 15 9.07 -2.05 -0.66
CA ALA A 15 9.24 -2.20 0.79
C ALA A 15 8.82 -3.59 1.28
N PHE A 16 7.70 -4.13 0.78
CA PHE A 16 7.28 -5.48 1.14
C PHE A 16 8.20 -6.56 0.56
N VAL A 17 8.66 -6.39 -0.69
CA VAL A 17 9.61 -7.32 -1.33
C VAL A 17 10.94 -7.36 -0.58
N ALA A 18 11.46 -6.22 -0.15
CA ALA A 18 12.70 -6.13 0.63
C ALA A 18 12.63 -6.92 1.94
N ARG A 19 11.42 -7.12 2.49
CA ARG A 19 11.15 -7.88 3.71
C ARG A 19 10.84 -9.36 3.47
N GLY A 20 11.00 -9.86 2.24
CA GLY A 20 10.69 -11.25 1.89
C GLY A 20 9.19 -11.57 1.85
N THR A 21 8.33 -10.55 1.75
CA THR A 21 6.88 -10.72 1.60
C THR A 21 6.36 -9.96 0.38
N SER A 22 5.05 -9.87 0.22
CA SER A 22 4.43 -9.07 -0.83
C SER A 22 3.34 -8.18 -0.26
N PHE A 23 3.08 -7.05 -0.93
CA PHE A 23 1.95 -6.17 -0.60
C PHE A 23 0.63 -6.93 -0.54
N HIS A 24 0.44 -7.90 -1.43
CA HIS A 24 -0.75 -8.76 -1.47
C HIS A 24 -0.85 -9.67 -0.25
N ALA A 25 0.24 -10.32 0.13
CA ALA A 25 0.29 -11.18 1.30
C ALA A 25 0.04 -10.39 2.59
N TRP A 26 0.61 -9.19 2.70
CA TRP A 26 0.34 -8.28 3.82
C TRP A 26 -1.12 -7.82 3.85
N CYS A 27 -1.71 -7.46 2.71
CA CYS A 27 -3.13 -7.11 2.66
C CYS A 27 -3.99 -8.27 3.19
N LYS A 28 -3.73 -9.49 2.75
CA LYS A 28 -4.45 -10.68 3.23
C LYS A 28 -4.27 -10.91 4.74
N SER A 29 -3.06 -10.73 5.27
CA SER A 29 -2.83 -10.93 6.71
C SER A 29 -3.52 -9.88 7.59
N LYS A 30 -3.83 -8.70 7.03
CA LYS A 30 -4.62 -7.65 7.69
C LYS A 30 -6.13 -7.72 7.41
N GLY A 31 -6.59 -8.71 6.65
CA GLY A 31 -8.00 -8.81 6.22
C GLY A 31 -8.41 -7.70 5.24
N LEU A 32 -7.46 -7.09 4.53
CA LEU A 32 -7.69 -6.05 3.54
C LEU A 32 -7.80 -6.64 2.14
N ASP A 33 -8.74 -6.12 1.35
CA ASP A 33 -8.80 -6.41 -0.08
C ASP A 33 -7.61 -5.75 -0.81
N PRO A 34 -6.73 -6.53 -1.47
CA PRO A 34 -5.52 -6.00 -2.11
C PRO A 34 -5.81 -5.02 -3.25
N HIS A 35 -6.95 -5.17 -3.94
CA HIS A 35 -7.33 -4.30 -5.04
C HIS A 35 -7.79 -2.93 -4.53
N ASN A 36 -8.58 -2.89 -3.45
CA ASN A 36 -8.96 -1.66 -2.77
C ASN A 36 -7.76 -0.95 -2.15
N ALA A 37 -6.84 -1.71 -1.55
CA ALA A 37 -5.59 -1.15 -1.02
C ALA A 37 -4.75 -0.53 -2.14
N ARG A 38 -4.63 -1.20 -3.30
CA ARG A 38 -3.96 -0.65 -4.47
C ARG A 38 -4.67 0.61 -5.01
N LYS A 39 -6.00 0.62 -5.09
CA LYS A 39 -6.77 1.80 -5.53
C LYS A 39 -6.56 2.99 -4.61
N ALA A 40 -6.52 2.76 -3.30
CA ALA A 40 -6.19 3.78 -2.32
C ALA A 40 -4.78 4.34 -2.55
N VAL A 41 -3.78 3.45 -2.74
CA VAL A 41 -2.39 3.85 -3.04
C VAL A 41 -2.25 4.63 -4.36
N LEU A 42 -3.01 4.24 -5.38
CA LEU A 42 -3.04 4.91 -6.68
C LEU A 42 -3.86 6.21 -6.68
N GLY A 43 -4.58 6.51 -5.61
CA GLY A 43 -5.49 7.65 -5.51
C GLY A 43 -6.74 7.54 -6.38
N THR A 44 -7.03 6.37 -6.94
CA THR A 44 -8.24 6.13 -7.76
C THR A 44 -9.48 5.81 -6.91
N TRP A 45 -9.29 5.69 -5.60
CA TRP A 45 -10.35 5.64 -4.60
C TRP A 45 -9.96 6.48 -3.39
N SER A 46 -10.89 7.33 -2.94
CA SER A 46 -10.72 8.27 -1.82
C SER A 46 -11.90 8.18 -0.85
N GLY A 47 -11.70 8.72 0.36
CA GLY A 47 -12.68 8.71 1.45
C GLY A 47 -12.14 8.09 2.74
N PRO A 48 -12.93 8.09 3.83
CA PRO A 48 -12.44 7.72 5.17
C PRO A 48 -11.79 6.33 5.23
N LYS A 49 -12.38 5.36 4.54
CA LYS A 49 -11.84 3.98 4.47
C LYS A 49 -10.56 3.89 3.64
N ALA A 50 -10.48 4.60 2.52
CA ALA A 50 -9.27 4.66 1.71
C ALA A 50 -8.11 5.29 2.50
N SER A 51 -8.38 6.41 3.19
CA SER A 51 -7.40 7.09 4.05
C SER A 51 -6.93 6.22 5.22
N ALA A 52 -7.83 5.45 5.83
CA ALA A 52 -7.47 4.51 6.89
C ALA A 52 -6.53 3.40 6.39
N ILE A 53 -6.80 2.86 5.19
CA ILE A 53 -5.92 1.86 4.56
C ILE A 53 -4.57 2.47 4.20
N LEU A 54 -4.55 3.67 3.64
CA LEU A 54 -3.32 4.39 3.31
C LEU A 54 -2.44 4.59 4.54
N ARG A 55 -3.04 5.01 5.66
CA ARG A 55 -2.33 5.19 6.92
C ARG A 55 -1.70 3.88 7.42
N GLN A 56 -2.43 2.76 7.38
CA GLN A 56 -1.88 1.46 7.76
C GLN A 56 -0.70 1.04 6.88
N ILE A 57 -0.78 1.30 5.56
CA ILE A 57 0.32 1.04 4.63
C ILE A 57 1.54 1.89 4.98
N ASP A 58 1.35 3.20 5.21
CA ASP A 58 2.44 4.13 5.52
C ASP A 58 3.11 3.80 6.86
N GLU A 59 2.34 3.44 7.88
CA GLU A 59 2.85 2.98 9.17
C GLU A 59 3.67 1.70 9.02
N GLU A 60 3.17 0.74 8.24
CA GLU A 60 3.84 -0.54 8.02
C GLU A 60 5.17 -0.39 7.27
N ILE A 61 5.23 0.45 6.22
CA ILE A 61 6.47 0.64 5.46
C ILE A 61 7.48 1.54 6.16
N ARG A 62 7.03 2.42 7.08
CA ARG A 62 7.92 3.25 7.91
C ARG A 62 8.52 2.45 9.08
N SER A 63 7.80 1.45 9.58
CA SER A 63 8.26 0.59 10.67
C SER A 63 9.21 -0.52 10.21
N ALA A 64 9.54 -0.56 8.91
CA ALA A 64 10.51 -1.48 8.36
C ALA A 64 11.94 -0.99 8.69
N PRO A 65 12.84 -1.88 9.16
CA PRO A 65 14.25 -1.55 9.38
C PRO A 65 14.99 -1.26 8.07
#